data_AF-A0A954TQK2-F1
#
_entry.id   AF-A0A954TQK2-F1
#
_cell.length_a   1.000
_cell.length_b   1.000
_cell.length_c   1.000
_cell.angle_alpha   90.00
_cell.angle_beta   90.00
_cell.angle_gamma   90.00
#
_symmetry.space_group_name_H-M   'P 1'
#
loop_
_entity.id
_entity.type
_entity.pdbx_description
1 polymer ?
#
loop_
_entity_poly.entity_id
_entity_poly.type
_entity_poly.pdbx_seq_one_letter_code
_entity_poly.pdbx_strand_id
1 'polypeptide(L)'
;MLTPNDIKTACPGADADFVVTAMDNGWTIEQCQRNAAHQVARQKSELETQLQHLSNKIESFDVDLAKLKKENARLTVSNEDLTTKLEAAIDENRKLKLGSGDFEKGVGVEGMKVSPVRHSRSKAMASAHETFWSAVAEEQAKGKSRQEAIRIVNRRDPELRQAMLAEANG
;
A
#
# COMPACT_ATOMS: atom_id res chain seq x y z
N MET A 1 20.19 17.14 61.07
CA MET A 1 19.43 17.30 59.81
C MET A 1 20.08 16.41 58.78
N LEU A 2 19.32 15.63 58.01
CA LEU A 2 19.86 14.90 56.86
C LEU A 2 20.38 15.92 55.85
N THR A 3 21.58 15.70 55.34
CA THR A 3 22.13 16.49 54.24
C THR A 3 21.79 15.83 52.90
N PRO A 4 21.81 16.59 51.79
CA PRO A 4 21.69 16.01 50.45
C PRO A 4 22.69 14.87 50.19
N ASN A 5 23.89 14.98 50.78
CA ASN A 5 24.95 14.00 50.60
C ASN A 5 24.65 12.67 51.33
N ASP A 6 24.02 12.74 52.51
CA ASP A 6 23.59 11.56 53.25
C ASP A 6 22.52 10.77 52.46
N ILE A 7 21.57 11.48 51.85
CA ILE A 7 20.52 10.87 51.02
C ILE A 7 21.11 10.20 49.78
N LYS A 8 21.98 10.89 49.04
CA LYS A 8 22.63 10.34 47.84
C LYS A 8 23.51 9.14 48.14
N THR A 9 24.18 9.14 49.29
CA THR A 9 25.01 8.00 49.72
C THR A 9 24.14 6.80 50.08
N ALA A 10 23.02 7.03 50.77
CA ALA A 10 22.12 5.96 51.17
C ALA A 10 21.24 5.42 50.03
N CYS A 11 20.94 6.26 49.02
CA CYS A 11 20.12 5.94 47.87
C CYS A 11 20.87 6.29 46.56
N PRO A 12 21.84 5.45 46.13
CA PRO A 12 22.58 5.68 44.90
C PRO A 12 21.65 5.73 43.69
N GLY A 13 21.76 6.79 42.88
CA GLY A 13 20.88 7.01 41.72
C GLY A 13 19.63 7.85 42.01
N ALA A 14 19.42 8.30 43.25
CA ALA A 14 18.41 9.31 43.55
C ALA A 14 18.70 10.60 42.77
N ASP A 15 17.72 11.05 42.00
CA ASP A 15 17.79 12.31 41.26
C ASP A 15 17.57 13.52 42.21
N ALA A 16 17.71 14.72 41.65
CA ALA A 16 17.56 15.95 42.43
C ALA A 16 16.15 16.08 43.03
N ASP A 17 15.11 15.67 42.29
CA ASP A 17 13.72 15.78 42.71
C ASP A 17 13.42 14.86 43.90
N PHE A 18 13.96 13.63 43.89
CA PHE A 18 13.86 12.71 45.03
C PHE A 18 14.54 13.29 46.27
N VAL A 19 15.74 13.87 46.13
CA VAL A 19 16.49 14.43 47.26
C VAL A 19 15.77 15.63 47.86
N VAL A 20 15.24 16.54 47.03
CA VAL A 20 14.44 17.69 47.48
C VAL A 20 13.19 17.21 48.20
N THR A 21 12.45 16.27 47.60
CA THR A 21 11.24 15.68 48.19
C THR A 21 11.52 15.03 49.55
N ALA A 22 12.63 14.30 49.67
CA ALA A 22 13.03 13.66 50.92
C ALA A 22 13.35 14.69 52.03
N MET A 23 13.99 15.80 51.67
CA MET A 23 14.31 16.88 52.61
C MET A 23 13.06 17.66 53.03
N ASP A 24 12.19 18.02 52.08
CA ASP A 24 10.96 18.76 52.33
C ASP A 24 10.00 17.99 53.24
N ASN A 25 9.94 16.67 53.09
CA ASN A 25 9.11 15.80 53.92
C ASN A 25 9.80 15.33 55.22
N GLY A 26 11.05 15.75 55.47
CA GLY A 26 11.79 15.38 56.67
C GLY A 26 12.02 13.87 56.83
N TRP A 27 12.22 13.15 55.73
CA TRP A 27 12.37 11.70 55.74
C TRP A 27 13.65 11.25 56.45
N THR A 28 13.58 10.10 57.12
CA THR A 28 14.76 9.38 57.62
C THR A 28 15.47 8.64 56.48
N ILE A 29 16.73 8.26 56.70
CA ILE A 29 17.50 7.45 55.71
C ILE A 29 16.74 6.16 55.33
N GLU A 30 16.14 5.48 56.32
CA GLU A 30 15.37 4.25 56.10
C GLU A 30 14.10 4.49 55.27
N GLN A 31 13.47 5.66 55.42
CA GLN A 31 12.32 6.05 54.59
C GLN A 31 12.77 6.39 53.18
N CYS A 32 13.91 7.07 53.01
CA CYS A 32 14.50 7.31 51.69
C CYS A 32 14.79 5.99 50.97
N GLN A 33 15.47 5.05 51.63
CA GLN A 33 15.81 3.75 51.04
C GLN A 33 14.57 2.95 50.63
N ARG A 34 13.54 2.91 51.49
CA ARG A 34 12.27 2.25 51.17
C ARG A 34 11.58 2.89 49.97
N ASN A 35 11.47 4.21 49.94
CA ASN A 35 10.82 4.91 48.83
C ASN A 35 11.59 4.77 47.51
N ALA A 36 12.92 4.86 47.56
CA ALA A 36 13.77 4.62 46.39
C ALA A 36 13.59 3.18 45.85
N ALA A 37 13.60 2.18 46.74
CA ALA A 37 13.34 0.79 46.37
C ALA A 37 11.94 0.60 45.76
N HIS A 38 10.92 1.25 46.31
CA HIS A 38 9.57 1.22 45.75
C HIS A 38 9.48 1.90 44.38
N GLN A 39 10.18 3.02 44.17
CA GLN A 39 10.22 3.69 42.88
C GLN A 39 10.87 2.81 41.81
N VAL A 40 12.01 2.19 42.12
CA VAL A 40 12.69 1.25 41.22
C VAL A 40 11.80 0.04 40.91
N ALA A 41 11.14 -0.53 41.93
CA ALA A 41 10.23 -1.66 41.72
C ALA A 41 9.03 -1.31 40.83
N ARG A 42 8.46 -0.11 40.98
CA ARG A 42 7.39 0.40 40.12
C ARG A 42 7.86 0.56 38.68
N GLN A 43 8.97 1.25 38.46
CA GLN A 43 9.55 1.44 37.13
C GLN A 43 9.87 0.10 36.46
N LYS A 44 10.43 -0.85 37.20
CA LYS A 44 10.69 -2.20 36.70
C LYS A 44 9.40 -2.90 36.26
N SER A 45 8.36 -2.90 37.10
CA SER A 45 7.07 -3.52 36.78
C SER A 45 6.40 -2.86 35.56
N GLU A 46 6.50 -1.54 35.44
CA GLU A 46 5.98 -0.80 34.28
C GLU A 46 6.74 -1.18 32.99
N LEU A 47 8.07 -1.21 33.03
CA LEU A 47 8.89 -1.63 31.90
C LEU A 47 8.64 -3.09 31.51
N GLU A 48 8.47 -4.00 32.47
CA GLU A 48 8.11 -5.40 32.21
C GLU A 48 6.75 -5.50 31.49
N THR A 49 5.77 -4.70 31.91
CA THR A 49 4.45 -4.64 31.27
C THR A 49 4.55 -4.09 29.83
N GLN A 50 5.34 -3.03 29.63
CA GLN A 50 5.58 -2.47 28.30
C GLN A 50 6.30 -3.46 27.39
N LEU A 51 7.31 -4.17 27.90
CA LEU A 51 8.01 -5.22 27.16
C LEU A 51 7.06 -6.35 26.75
N GLN A 52 6.21 -6.82 27.66
CA GLN A 52 5.22 -7.84 27.33
C GLN A 52 4.24 -7.36 26.25
N HIS A 53 3.77 -6.12 26.36
CA HIS A 53 2.87 -5.54 25.36
C HIS A 53 3.53 -5.43 23.98
N LEU A 54 4.79 -4.98 23.93
CA LEU A 54 5.54 -4.91 22.68
C LEU A 54 5.80 -6.29 22.08
N SER A 55 6.14 -7.29 22.91
CA SER A 55 6.31 -8.68 22.48
C SER A 55 5.05 -9.20 21.82
N ASN A 56 3.89 -9.03 22.46
CA ASN A 56 2.60 -9.46 21.92
C ASN A 56 2.28 -8.78 20.57
N LYS A 57 2.63 -7.50 20.42
CA LYS A 57 2.42 -6.77 19.15
C LYS A 57 3.33 -7.29 18.03
N ILE A 58 4.59 -7.62 18.34
CA ILE A 58 5.52 -8.20 17.38
C ILE A 58 4.98 -9.56 16.89
N GLU A 59 4.55 -10.42 17.81
CA GLU A 59 3.96 -11.73 17.46
C GLU A 59 2.71 -11.57 16.58
N SER A 60 1.83 -10.60 16.90
CA SER A 60 0.67 -10.30 16.07
C SER A 60 1.06 -9.85 14.65
N PHE A 61 2.07 -8.98 14.53
CA PHE A 61 2.55 -8.53 13.23
C PHE A 61 3.21 -9.65 12.43
N ASP A 62 3.93 -10.56 13.07
CA ASP A 62 4.50 -11.73 12.40
C ASP A 62 3.42 -12.65 11.82
N VAL A 63 2.33 -12.86 12.56
CA VAL A 63 1.16 -13.63 12.09
C VAL A 63 0.53 -12.95 10.86
N ASP A 64 0.33 -11.64 10.90
CA ASP A 64 -0.28 -10.92 9.78
C ASP A 64 0.64 -10.84 8.55
N LEU A 65 1.95 -10.69 8.76
CA LEU A 65 2.94 -10.80 7.68
C LEU A 65 2.93 -12.18 7.04
N ALA A 66 2.79 -13.26 7.81
CA ALA A 66 2.69 -14.61 7.28
C ALA A 66 1.42 -14.78 6.42
N LYS A 67 0.27 -14.26 6.88
CA LYS A 67 -0.99 -14.28 6.11
C LYS A 67 -0.86 -13.52 4.79
N LEU A 68 -0.33 -12.29 4.84
CA LEU A 68 -0.15 -11.45 3.66
C LEU A 68 0.82 -12.07 2.65
N LYS A 69 1.92 -12.68 3.10
CA LYS A 69 2.84 -13.42 2.23
C LYS A 69 2.14 -14.58 1.52
N LYS A 70 1.33 -15.35 2.25
CA LYS A 70 0.58 -16.47 1.67
C LYS A 70 -0.46 -16.00 0.65
N GLU A 71 -1.18 -14.93 0.96
CA GLU A 71 -2.16 -14.35 0.03
C GLU A 71 -1.51 -13.80 -1.23
N ASN A 72 -0.39 -13.07 -1.09
CA ASN A 72 0.36 -12.54 -2.20
C ASN A 72 0.87 -13.66 -3.12
N ALA A 73 1.44 -14.73 -2.55
CA ALA A 73 1.85 -15.91 -3.32
C ALA A 73 0.68 -16.53 -4.11
N ARG A 74 -0.51 -16.63 -3.50
CA ARG A 74 -1.71 -17.13 -4.17
C ARG A 74 -2.12 -16.23 -5.34
N LEU A 75 -2.10 -14.91 -5.14
CA LEU A 75 -2.46 -13.95 -6.18
C LEU A 75 -1.47 -13.97 -7.34
N THR A 76 -0.17 -14.14 -7.08
CA THR A 76 0.84 -14.31 -8.12
C THR A 76 0.53 -15.51 -9.00
N VAL A 77 0.29 -16.69 -8.42
CA VAL A 77 -0.07 -17.89 -9.18
C VAL A 77 -1.37 -17.69 -9.97
N SER A 78 -2.38 -17.06 -9.38
CA SER A 78 -3.63 -16.78 -10.08
C SER A 78 -3.45 -15.81 -11.26
N ASN A 79 -2.58 -14.82 -11.13
CA ASN A 79 -2.30 -13.86 -12.20
C ASN A 79 -1.53 -14.52 -13.34
N GLU A 80 -0.60 -15.43 -13.04
CA GLU A 80 0.13 -16.21 -14.04
C GLU A 80 -0.82 -17.13 -14.85
N ASP A 81 -1.76 -17.81 -14.18
CA ASP A 81 -2.79 -18.63 -14.85
C ASP A 81 -3.69 -17.78 -15.75
N LEU A 82 -4.17 -16.63 -15.27
CA LEU A 82 -4.99 -15.72 -16.08
C LEU A 82 -4.23 -15.16 -17.28
N THR A 83 -2.94 -14.85 -17.11
CA THR A 83 -2.08 -14.38 -18.21
C THR A 83 -1.96 -15.46 -19.29
N THR A 84 -1.72 -16.70 -18.88
CA THR A 84 -1.63 -17.85 -19.80
C THR A 84 -2.95 -18.08 -20.56
N LYS A 85 -4.09 -18.01 -19.85
CA LYS A 85 -5.42 -18.14 -20.47
C LYS A 85 -5.71 -17.00 -21.45
N LEU A 86 -5.31 -15.77 -21.12
CA LEU A 86 -5.47 -14.63 -22.00
C LEU A 86 -4.64 -14.78 -23.28
N GLU A 87 -3.38 -15.21 -23.16
CA GLU A 87 -2.51 -15.48 -24.31
C GLU A 87 -3.09 -16.56 -25.23
N ALA A 88 -3.58 -17.67 -24.65
CA ALA A 88 -4.24 -18.73 -25.42
C ALA A 88 -5.47 -18.22 -26.18
N ALA A 89 -6.31 -17.41 -25.54
CA ALA A 89 -7.49 -16.82 -26.17
C ALA A 89 -7.14 -15.80 -27.28
N ILE A 90 -6.05 -15.05 -27.11
CA ILE A 90 -5.53 -14.15 -28.15
C ILE A 90 -5.08 -14.95 -29.38
N ASP A 91 -4.36 -16.06 -29.16
CA ASP A 91 -3.88 -16.90 -30.25
C ASP A 91 -5.02 -17.63 -30.97
N GLU A 92 -6.04 -18.09 -30.26
CA GLU A 92 -7.26 -18.64 -30.85
C GLU A 92 -7.97 -17.61 -31.73
N ASN A 93 -8.14 -16.38 -31.22
CA ASN A 93 -8.73 -15.28 -32.00
C ASN A 93 -7.91 -14.95 -33.26
N ARG A 94 -6.57 -15.00 -33.18
CA ARG A 94 -5.71 -14.81 -34.36
C ARG A 94 -5.95 -15.90 -35.41
N LYS A 95 -6.04 -17.17 -35.00
CA LYS A 95 -6.32 -18.30 -35.90
C LYS A 95 -7.70 -18.16 -36.57
N LEU A 96 -8.74 -17.79 -35.82
CA LEU A 96 -10.08 -17.56 -36.35
C LEU A 96 -10.11 -16.42 -37.37
N LYS A 97 -9.39 -15.32 -37.13
CA LYS A 97 -9.28 -14.20 -38.08
C LYS A 97 -8.58 -14.59 -39.38
N LEU A 98 -7.53 -15.41 -39.31
CA LEU A 98 -6.84 -15.90 -40.50
C LEU A 98 -7.70 -16.89 -41.30
N GLY A 99 -8.43 -17.79 -40.63
CA GLY A 99 -9.37 -18.71 -41.29
C GLY A 99 -10.60 -18.04 -41.90
N SER A 100 -11.00 -16.86 -41.40
CA SER A 100 -12.09 -16.06 -41.98
C SER A 100 -11.67 -15.30 -43.24
N GLY A 101 -10.36 -15.06 -43.43
CA GLY A 101 -9.82 -14.36 -44.61
C GLY A 101 -9.92 -15.16 -45.91
N ASP A 102 -10.08 -16.48 -45.84
CA ASP A 102 -10.26 -17.35 -47.01
C ASP A 102 -11.74 -17.48 -47.43
N PHE A 103 -12.69 -17.07 -46.59
CA PHE A 103 -14.12 -17.07 -46.94
C PHE A 103 -14.54 -15.83 -47.74
N GLU A 104 -13.84 -14.70 -47.61
CA GLU A 104 -14.16 -13.45 -48.34
C GLU A 104 -13.64 -13.41 -49.78
N LYS A 105 -12.76 -14.34 -50.20
CA LYS A 105 -12.25 -14.38 -51.59
C LYS A 105 -13.09 -15.21 -52.56
N GLY A 106 -14.21 -15.81 -52.10
CA GLY A 106 -14.91 -16.85 -52.87
C GLY A 106 -16.34 -16.56 -53.32
N VAL A 107 -16.99 -15.46 -52.90
CA VAL A 107 -18.37 -15.16 -53.34
C VAL A 107 -18.39 -13.87 -54.13
N GLY A 108 -18.15 -13.99 -55.43
CA GLY A 108 -18.51 -12.97 -56.40
C GLY A 108 -20.02 -12.80 -56.43
N VAL A 109 -20.54 -11.86 -55.65
CA VAL A 109 -21.86 -11.27 -55.88
C VAL A 109 -21.64 -9.99 -56.66
N GLU A 110 -21.59 -10.12 -58.00
CA GLU A 110 -21.82 -8.99 -58.89
C GLU A 110 -23.20 -8.38 -58.57
N GLY A 111 -23.22 -7.08 -58.31
CA GLY A 111 -24.45 -6.30 -58.48
C GLY A 111 -25.31 -6.05 -57.23
N MET A 112 -24.73 -5.66 -56.11
CA MET A 112 -25.47 -4.88 -55.10
C MET A 112 -24.71 -3.58 -54.83
N LYS A 113 -25.14 -2.49 -55.47
CA LYS A 113 -24.70 -1.13 -55.12
C LYS A 113 -25.23 -0.81 -53.73
N VAL A 114 -24.54 -1.26 -52.69
CA VAL A 114 -24.72 -0.74 -51.35
C VAL A 114 -23.94 0.55 -51.31
N SER A 115 -24.66 1.68 -51.29
CA SER A 115 -24.07 2.99 -51.01
C SER A 115 -23.13 2.85 -49.80
N PRO A 116 -21.97 3.52 -49.79
CA PRO A 116 -21.16 3.54 -48.59
C PRO A 116 -22.06 4.10 -47.49
N VAL A 117 -22.40 3.27 -46.50
CA VAL A 117 -22.90 3.78 -45.24
C VAL A 117 -21.73 4.57 -44.71
N ARG A 118 -21.74 5.88 -45.01
CA ARG A 118 -21.04 6.89 -44.24
C ARG A 118 -21.55 6.64 -42.83
N HIS A 119 -20.80 5.85 -42.08
CA HIS A 119 -20.71 6.05 -40.66
C HIS A 119 -20.16 7.46 -40.57
N SER A 120 -21.07 8.43 -40.53
CA SER A 120 -20.84 9.68 -39.86
C SER A 120 -20.27 9.27 -38.52
N ARG A 121 -18.94 9.30 -38.43
CA ARG A 121 -18.20 9.41 -37.20
C ARG A 121 -18.75 10.70 -36.61
N SER A 122 -19.89 10.60 -35.92
CA SER A 122 -20.26 11.58 -34.94
C SER A 122 -19.00 11.71 -34.10
N LYS A 123 -18.49 12.93 -34.06
CA LYS A 123 -17.37 13.36 -33.25
C LYS A 123 -17.82 13.19 -31.78
N ALA A 124 -18.01 11.94 -31.36
CA ALA A 124 -18.26 11.55 -30.00
C ALA A 124 -16.98 11.93 -29.28
N MET A 125 -17.10 12.79 -28.28
CA MET A 125 -15.97 13.12 -27.43
C MET A 125 -15.36 11.80 -26.96
N ALA A 126 -14.07 11.61 -27.22
CA ALA A 126 -13.36 10.42 -26.75
C ALA A 126 -13.64 10.28 -25.25
N SER A 127 -14.08 9.09 -24.83
CA SER A 127 -14.36 8.77 -23.44
C SER A 127 -13.17 9.19 -22.57
N ALA A 128 -13.43 9.63 -21.33
CA ALA A 128 -12.34 9.98 -20.42
C ALA A 128 -11.43 8.77 -20.18
N HIS A 129 -11.99 7.56 -20.22
CA HIS A 129 -11.23 6.31 -20.21
C HIS A 129 -10.32 6.14 -21.44
N GLU A 130 -10.82 6.38 -22.65
CA GLU A 130 -10.03 6.28 -23.88
C GLU A 130 -8.91 7.34 -23.92
N THR A 131 -9.22 8.55 -23.46
CA THR A 131 -8.29 9.68 -23.42
C THR A 131 -7.17 9.42 -22.41
N PHE A 132 -7.49 8.87 -21.22
CA PHE A 132 -6.49 8.50 -20.22
C PHE A 132 -5.53 7.42 -20.72
N TRP A 133 -6.05 6.34 -21.31
CA TRP A 133 -5.20 5.24 -21.79
C TRP A 133 -4.41 5.62 -23.05
N SER A 134 -4.93 6.52 -23.89
CA SER A 134 -4.16 7.08 -25.00
C SER A 134 -2.95 7.88 -24.50
N ALA A 135 -3.11 8.68 -23.44
CA ALA A 135 -2.01 9.43 -22.84
C ALA A 135 -0.97 8.49 -22.19
N VAL A 136 -1.43 7.41 -21.54
CA VAL A 136 -0.54 6.38 -20.98
C VAL A 136 0.23 5.66 -22.09
N ALA A 137 -0.43 5.32 -23.21
CA ALA A 137 0.20 4.67 -24.35
C ALA A 137 1.28 5.56 -25.00
N GLU A 138 1.06 6.87 -25.06
CA GLU A 138 2.06 7.83 -25.56
C GLU A 138 3.33 7.85 -24.69
N GLU A 139 3.18 7.79 -23.37
CA GLU A 139 4.32 7.72 -22.45
C GLU A 139 5.02 6.35 -22.50
N GLN A 140 4.29 5.27 -22.75
CA GLN A 140 4.88 3.95 -22.99
C GLN A 140 5.67 3.89 -24.30
N ALA A 141 5.21 4.59 -25.36
CA ALA A 141 5.95 4.72 -26.62
C ALA A 141 7.29 5.46 -26.45
N LYS A 142 7.45 6.26 -25.40
CA LYS A 142 8.71 6.92 -25.00
C LYS A 142 9.64 6.00 -24.20
N GLY A 143 9.33 4.69 -24.11
CA GLY A 143 10.14 3.69 -23.42
C GLY A 143 9.89 3.60 -21.92
N LYS A 144 8.83 4.23 -21.39
CA LYS A 144 8.49 4.15 -19.97
C LYS A 144 7.73 2.87 -19.64
N SER A 145 7.99 2.32 -18.46
CA SER A 145 7.18 1.22 -17.93
C SER A 145 5.73 1.70 -17.73
N ARG A 146 4.75 0.79 -17.86
CA ARG A 146 3.32 1.12 -17.70
C ARG A 146 3.02 1.86 -16.39
N GLN A 147 3.64 1.44 -15.29
CA GLN A 147 3.45 2.07 -13.97
C GLN A 147 4.06 3.47 -13.90
N GLU A 148 5.19 3.71 -14.59
CA GLU A 148 5.82 5.02 -14.67
C GLU A 148 5.03 5.96 -15.58
N ALA A 149 4.55 5.46 -16.72
CA ALA A 149 3.65 6.17 -17.62
C ALA A 149 2.37 6.63 -16.91
N ILE A 150 1.71 5.74 -16.16
CA ILE A 150 0.54 6.10 -15.34
C ILE A 150 0.88 7.17 -14.30
N ARG A 151 2.03 7.05 -13.62
CA ARG A 151 2.48 8.07 -12.65
C ARG A 151 2.72 9.44 -13.30
N ILE A 152 3.29 9.46 -14.50
CA ILE A 152 3.54 10.68 -15.28
C ILE A 152 2.21 11.32 -15.70
N VAL A 153 1.29 10.55 -16.28
CA VAL A 153 -0.03 11.03 -16.71
C VAL A 153 -0.83 11.55 -15.51
N ASN A 154 -0.84 10.84 -14.38
CA ASN A 154 -1.54 11.28 -13.16
C ASN A 154 -0.99 12.57 -12.56
N ARG A 155 0.31 12.84 -12.74
CA ARG A 155 0.96 14.07 -12.28
C ARG A 155 0.71 15.23 -13.24
N ARG A 156 0.69 14.94 -14.55
CA ARG A 156 0.49 15.93 -15.61
C ARG A 156 -0.97 16.38 -15.70
N ASP A 157 -1.89 15.44 -15.63
CA ASP A 157 -3.34 15.66 -15.77
C ASP A 157 -4.12 14.89 -14.70
N PRO A 158 -4.19 15.41 -13.46
CA PRO A 158 -4.95 14.78 -12.38
C PRO A 158 -6.46 14.74 -12.67
N GLU A 159 -6.99 15.73 -13.39
CA GLU A 159 -8.40 15.82 -13.78
C GLU A 159 -8.81 14.70 -14.74
N LEU A 160 -7.89 14.28 -15.63
CA LEU A 160 -8.15 13.19 -16.58
C LEU A 160 -8.34 11.84 -15.86
N ARG A 161 -7.57 11.61 -14.80
CA ARG A 161 -7.77 10.43 -13.93
C ARG A 161 -9.09 10.52 -13.17
N GLN A 162 -9.47 11.69 -12.68
CA GLN A 162 -10.75 11.88 -11.98
C GLN A 162 -11.93 11.65 -12.93
N ALA A 163 -11.87 12.17 -14.15
CA ALA A 163 -12.89 11.96 -15.17
C ALA A 163 -13.01 10.48 -15.57
N MET A 164 -11.90 9.76 -15.74
CA MET A 164 -11.91 8.32 -15.98
C MET A 164 -12.56 7.55 -14.81
N LEU A 165 -12.23 7.90 -13.56
CA LEU A 165 -12.80 7.24 -12.39
C LEU A 165 -14.29 7.57 -12.19
N ALA A 166 -14.72 8.78 -12.56
CA ALA A 166 -16.13 9.16 -12.52
C ALA A 166 -16.95 8.40 -13.57
N GLU A 167 -16.40 8.23 -14.78
CA GLU A 167 -17.02 7.45 -15.85
C GLU A 167 -17.09 5.95 -15.53
N ALA A 168 -16.08 5.41 -14.84
CA ALA A 168 -16.06 3.99 -14.44
C ALA A 168 -17.02 3.66 -13.28
N ASN A 169 -17.48 4.66 -12.54
CA ASN A 169 -18.37 4.51 -11.37
C ASN A 169 -19.82 4.98 -11.63
N GLY A 170 -20.12 5.47 -12.83
CA GLY A 170 -21.47 5.83 -13.29
C GLY A 170 -22.13 4.69 -14.04
#